data_AF-A0A529NYI5-F1
#
_entry.id   AF-A0A529NYI5-F1
#
_cell.length_a   1.000
_cell.length_b   1.000
_cell.length_c   1.000
_cell.angle_alpha   90.00
_cell.angle_beta   90.00
_cell.angle_gamma   90.00
#
_symmetry.space_group_name_H-M   'P 1'
#
loop_
_entity.id
_entity.type
_entity.pdbx_description
1 polymer ?
#
loop_
_entity_poly.entity_id
_entity_poly.type
_entity_poly.pdbx_seq_one_letter_code
_entity_poly.pdbx_strand_id
1 'polypeptide(L)'
;IGALWCPNRSVREDGTLTTPRWHWSIIEGAGAGEFVVLARDGRIEGIGIFRQAAIPDSPKPLGFPEHQWHDMGWLLPTTFILFKQRRSRDELTTGLFGEKVLHSPLFNDGRGKGHGAQIYLTRIRDTDGIALFERIAEILDVEQPGWLERGIANSPGDQGPPEPNSPAATTRKAIIQARVGQGQFRKSLLEMWGGRCCATGLDIPDLLVASHIHPWAAASDVEKLDRFNGLLLSPAFDAAFDKGLISLATDGTW
;
A
#
# COMPACT_ATOMS: atom_id res chain seq x y z
N ILE A 1 -15.07 -13.62 -7.50
CA ILE A 1 -15.36 -12.21 -7.17
C ILE A 1 -15.81 -12.17 -5.73
N GLY A 2 -15.27 -11.26 -4.91
CA GLY A 2 -15.63 -11.16 -3.50
C GLY A 2 -16.04 -9.75 -3.11
N ALA A 3 -16.31 -9.54 -1.83
CA ALA A 3 -16.66 -8.24 -1.29
C ALA A 3 -16.15 -8.12 0.14
N LEU A 4 -15.84 -6.89 0.53
CA LEU A 4 -15.72 -6.52 1.94
C LEU A 4 -17.09 -6.11 2.45
N TRP A 5 -17.39 -6.37 3.72
CA TRP A 5 -18.64 -5.95 4.35
C TRP A 5 -18.43 -5.51 5.79
N CYS A 6 -19.04 -4.40 6.18
CA CYS A 6 -19.10 -3.95 7.58
C CYS A 6 -20.50 -3.45 7.95
N PRO A 7 -20.90 -3.53 9.24
CA PRO A 7 -22.19 -3.02 9.66
C PRO A 7 -22.19 -1.49 9.60
N ASN A 8 -23.38 -0.91 9.37
CA ASN A 8 -23.51 0.55 9.45
C ASN A 8 -23.46 1.04 10.92
N ARG A 9 -23.92 0.21 11.86
CA ARG A 9 -24.03 0.49 13.30
C ARG A 9 -23.87 -0.79 14.12
N SER A 10 -23.59 -0.62 15.41
CA SER A 10 -23.71 -1.72 16.38
C SER A 10 -25.13 -1.77 16.94
N VAL A 11 -25.54 -2.97 17.38
CA VAL A 11 -26.78 -3.21 18.12
C VAL A 11 -26.43 -3.34 19.60
N ARG A 12 -27.10 -2.57 20.45
CA ARG A 12 -27.00 -2.66 21.91
C ARG A 12 -27.80 -3.85 22.44
N GLU A 13 -27.58 -4.22 23.69
CA GLU A 13 -28.31 -5.32 24.34
C GLU A 13 -29.83 -5.08 24.39
N ASP A 14 -30.27 -3.81 24.44
CA ASP A 14 -31.67 -3.40 24.40
C ASP A 14 -32.28 -3.35 22.98
N GLY A 15 -31.52 -3.78 21.96
CA GLY A 15 -31.92 -3.76 20.56
C GLY A 15 -31.79 -2.41 19.86
N THR A 16 -31.39 -1.34 20.58
CA THR A 16 -31.21 -0.01 19.98
C THR A 16 -29.88 0.10 19.22
N LEU A 17 -29.84 0.98 18.21
CA LEU A 17 -28.65 1.16 17.38
C LEU A 17 -27.72 2.23 17.95
N THR A 18 -26.41 1.96 17.93
CA THR A 18 -25.39 2.95 18.31
C THR A 18 -25.21 4.02 17.24
N THR A 19 -24.42 5.05 17.56
CA THR A 19 -23.81 5.88 16.52
C THR A 19 -22.86 5.04 15.65
N PRO A 20 -22.72 5.36 14.35
CA PRO A 20 -21.75 4.70 13.47
C PRO A 20 -20.32 4.83 14.03
N ARG A 21 -19.53 3.75 13.94
CA ARG A 21 -18.11 3.81 14.27
C ARG A 21 -17.32 4.38 13.09
N TRP A 22 -16.37 5.26 13.38
CA TRP A 22 -15.58 5.95 12.35
C TRP A 22 -14.91 4.98 11.36
N HIS A 23 -14.36 3.85 11.83
CA HIS A 23 -13.66 2.87 11.00
C HIS A 23 -14.58 2.01 10.12
N TRP A 24 -15.90 2.14 10.27
CA TRP A 24 -16.87 1.62 9.31
C TRP A 24 -17.26 2.71 8.33
N SER A 25 -17.55 3.92 8.83
CA SER A 25 -17.98 5.06 8.00
C SER A 25 -17.00 5.46 6.92
N ILE A 26 -15.68 5.27 7.10
CA ILE A 26 -14.73 5.61 6.03
C ILE A 26 -14.92 4.80 4.74
N ILE A 27 -15.63 3.66 4.79
CA ILE A 27 -15.95 2.85 3.60
C ILE A 27 -16.78 3.64 2.58
N GLU A 28 -17.52 4.65 3.03
CA GLU A 28 -18.32 5.57 2.20
C GLU A 28 -17.42 6.36 1.24
N GLY A 29 -16.19 6.65 1.66
CA GLY A 29 -15.21 7.37 0.86
C GLY A 29 -14.33 6.48 0.00
N ALA A 30 -14.61 5.17 -0.09
CA ALA A 30 -13.85 4.22 -0.89
C ALA A 30 -14.23 4.33 -2.37
N GLY A 31 -13.25 4.67 -3.21
CA GLY A 31 -13.42 4.87 -4.64
C GLY A 31 -13.14 3.63 -5.47
N ALA A 32 -13.79 3.51 -6.64
CA ALA A 32 -13.47 2.47 -7.60
C ALA A 32 -11.97 2.56 -7.99
N GLY A 33 -11.24 1.46 -7.77
CA GLY A 33 -9.84 1.35 -8.10
C GLY A 33 -8.82 1.62 -7.04
N GLU A 34 -9.26 2.10 -5.89
CA GLU A 34 -8.38 2.19 -4.75
C GLU A 34 -8.00 0.78 -4.28
N PHE A 35 -6.82 0.70 -3.70
CA PHE A 35 -6.28 -0.53 -3.15
C PHE A 35 -6.56 -0.61 -1.65
N VAL A 36 -6.78 -1.82 -1.17
CA VAL A 36 -6.85 -2.13 0.26
C VAL A 36 -5.85 -3.23 0.58
N VAL A 37 -5.11 -3.08 1.67
CA VAL A 37 -4.26 -4.15 2.20
C VAL A 37 -5.12 -5.04 3.09
N LEU A 38 -5.10 -6.35 2.82
CA LEU A 38 -5.89 -7.33 3.56
C LEU A 38 -5.04 -7.89 4.70
N ALA A 39 -5.42 -7.60 5.94
CA ALA A 39 -4.69 -8.06 7.12
C ALA A 39 -5.60 -8.81 8.09
N ARG A 40 -5.12 -9.96 8.59
CA ARG A 40 -5.81 -10.82 9.56
C ARG A 40 -4.81 -11.63 10.38
N ASP A 41 -5.08 -11.78 11.68
CA ASP A 41 -4.26 -12.59 12.61
C ASP A 41 -2.75 -12.28 12.56
N GLY A 42 -2.41 -10.99 12.51
CA GLY A 42 -1.02 -10.52 12.45
C GLY A 42 -0.31 -10.80 11.12
N ARG A 43 -1.06 -11.15 10.07
CA ARG A 43 -0.52 -11.42 8.73
C ARG A 43 -1.21 -10.59 7.67
N ILE A 44 -0.52 -10.38 6.56
CA ILE A 44 -1.08 -9.76 5.35
C ILE A 44 -1.36 -10.88 4.36
N GLU A 45 -2.61 -10.96 3.91
CA GLU A 45 -3.08 -11.98 2.97
C GLU A 45 -2.87 -11.56 1.51
N GLY A 46 -2.77 -10.26 1.25
CA GLY A 46 -2.58 -9.67 -0.06
C GLY A 46 -3.27 -8.32 -0.14
N ILE A 47 -3.83 -8.02 -1.31
CA ILE A 47 -4.54 -6.76 -1.56
C ILE A 47 -5.91 -6.99 -2.18
N GLY A 48 -6.78 -6.01 -2.04
CA GLY A 48 -8.02 -5.87 -2.78
C GLY A 48 -7.99 -4.64 -3.68
N ILE A 49 -8.69 -4.71 -4.81
CA ILE A 49 -8.97 -3.56 -5.69
C ILE A 49 -10.47 -3.32 -5.67
N PHE A 50 -10.88 -2.13 -5.25
CA PHE A 50 -12.29 -1.77 -5.23
C PHE A 50 -12.84 -1.64 -6.64
N ARG A 51 -14.05 -2.13 -6.83
CA ARG A 51 -14.65 -2.30 -8.16
C ARG A 51 -15.59 -1.17 -8.50
N GLN A 52 -16.17 -0.60 -7.46
CA GLN A 52 -17.13 0.48 -7.46
C GLN A 52 -17.15 1.10 -6.06
N ALA A 53 -17.92 2.18 -5.90
CA ALA A 53 -18.22 2.74 -4.60
C ALA A 53 -18.96 1.72 -3.71
N ALA A 54 -18.84 1.89 -2.39
CA ALA A 54 -19.55 1.06 -1.42
C ALA A 54 -21.07 1.17 -1.61
N ILE A 55 -21.76 0.03 -1.53
CA ILE A 55 -23.20 -0.08 -1.65
C ILE A 55 -23.79 0.03 -0.22
N PRO A 56 -24.59 1.06 0.09
CA PRO A 56 -25.26 1.19 1.39
C PRO A 56 -26.35 0.13 1.56
N ASP A 57 -26.87 0.02 2.77
CA ASP A 57 -28.03 -0.81 3.12
C ASP A 57 -27.96 -2.22 2.54
N SER A 58 -26.76 -2.80 2.59
CA SER A 58 -26.51 -4.16 2.12
C SER A 58 -26.70 -5.14 3.28
N PRO A 59 -27.48 -6.22 3.09
CA PRO A 59 -27.74 -7.19 4.15
C PRO A 59 -26.45 -7.90 4.59
N LYS A 60 -26.40 -8.25 5.88
CA LYS A 60 -25.31 -9.00 6.48
C LYS A 60 -25.13 -10.33 5.75
N PRO A 61 -23.93 -10.64 5.23
CA PRO A 61 -23.68 -11.92 4.55
C PRO A 61 -23.83 -13.12 5.49
N LEU A 62 -24.27 -14.25 4.94
CA LEU A 62 -24.36 -15.51 5.67
C LEU A 62 -22.99 -15.93 6.23
N GLY A 63 -22.96 -16.39 7.49
CA GLY A 63 -21.74 -16.82 8.19
C GLY A 63 -20.98 -15.71 8.93
N PHE A 64 -21.47 -14.46 8.87
CA PHE A 64 -20.95 -13.38 9.72
C PHE A 64 -21.47 -13.53 11.17
N PRO A 65 -20.75 -13.01 12.17
CA PRO A 65 -21.16 -13.10 13.57
C PRO A 65 -22.55 -12.51 13.82
N GLU A 66 -23.38 -13.22 14.58
CA GLU A 66 -24.75 -12.79 14.88
C GLU A 66 -24.81 -11.65 15.91
N HIS A 67 -23.81 -11.52 16.78
CA HIS A 67 -23.86 -10.61 17.93
C HIS A 67 -23.30 -9.21 17.62
N GLN A 68 -23.97 -8.19 18.19
CA GLN A 68 -23.55 -6.77 18.26
C GLN A 68 -23.43 -6.00 16.93
N TRP A 69 -23.57 -6.67 15.78
CA TRP A 69 -23.55 -6.02 14.46
C TRP A 69 -24.96 -5.94 13.89
N HIS A 70 -25.33 -4.77 13.39
CA HIS A 70 -26.61 -4.57 12.72
C HIS A 70 -26.69 -5.43 11.44
N ASP A 71 -27.91 -5.83 11.07
CA ASP A 71 -28.14 -6.69 9.90
C ASP A 71 -28.02 -5.97 8.57
N MET A 72 -27.97 -4.64 8.60
CA MET A 72 -27.70 -3.80 7.43
C MET A 72 -26.35 -3.12 7.57
N GLY A 73 -25.63 -3.02 6.46
CA GLY A 73 -24.30 -2.45 6.41
C GLY A 73 -23.89 -1.98 5.03
N TRP A 74 -22.59 -1.94 4.83
CA TRP A 74 -21.97 -1.53 3.58
C TRP A 74 -21.33 -2.74 2.91
N LEU A 75 -21.62 -2.93 1.62
CA LEU A 75 -20.94 -3.91 0.79
C LEU A 75 -19.98 -3.18 -0.15
N LEU A 76 -18.70 -3.57 -0.14
CA LEU A 76 -17.69 -3.00 -1.03
C LEU A 76 -17.19 -4.10 -1.99
N PRO A 77 -17.72 -4.16 -3.22
CA PRO A 77 -17.28 -5.13 -4.22
C PRO A 77 -15.79 -4.99 -4.50
N THR A 78 -15.05 -6.09 -4.35
CA THR A 78 -13.59 -6.09 -4.32
C THR A 78 -13.02 -7.27 -5.11
N THR A 79 -12.05 -7.00 -5.98
CA THR A 79 -11.21 -8.07 -6.56
C THR A 79 -10.04 -8.32 -5.63
N PHE A 80 -9.97 -9.53 -5.08
CA PHE A 80 -8.89 -9.94 -4.18
C PHE A 80 -7.74 -10.57 -4.97
N ILE A 81 -6.53 -10.15 -4.64
CA ILE A 81 -5.26 -10.66 -5.16
C ILE A 81 -4.45 -11.08 -3.94
N LEU A 82 -4.50 -12.38 -3.64
CA LEU A 82 -3.92 -12.96 -2.44
C LEU A 82 -2.54 -13.52 -2.75
N PHE A 83 -1.62 -13.45 -1.79
CA PHE A 83 -0.37 -14.19 -1.87
C PHE A 83 -0.63 -15.70 -1.90
N LYS A 84 0.27 -16.46 -2.54
CA LYS A 84 0.32 -17.93 -2.41
C LYS A 84 0.57 -18.32 -0.96
N GLN A 85 1.40 -17.54 -0.26
CA GLN A 85 1.65 -17.67 1.16
C GLN A 85 1.50 -16.31 1.85
N ARG A 86 0.55 -16.21 2.79
CA ARG A 86 0.35 -15.01 3.60
C ARG A 86 1.64 -14.59 4.30
N ARG A 87 1.93 -13.29 4.29
CA ARG A 87 3.18 -12.69 4.78
C ARG A 87 3.03 -12.19 6.20
N SER A 88 4.14 -12.11 6.94
CA SER A 88 4.12 -11.48 8.25
C SER A 88 3.80 -10.00 8.08
N ARG A 89 2.90 -9.45 8.91
CA ARG A 89 2.66 -8.01 8.91
C ARG A 89 3.95 -7.28 9.26
N ASP A 90 4.63 -7.72 10.32
CA ASP A 90 5.83 -7.06 10.84
C ASP A 90 6.95 -7.00 9.78
N GLU A 91 7.10 -8.05 8.96
CA GLU A 91 8.03 -8.09 7.82
C GLU A 91 7.72 -6.98 6.81
N LEU A 92 6.46 -6.90 6.35
CA LEU A 92 6.07 -5.93 5.33
C LEU A 92 6.01 -4.50 5.86
N THR A 93 5.79 -4.30 7.16
CA THR A 93 5.67 -2.98 7.78
C THR A 93 6.93 -2.52 8.51
N THR A 94 8.04 -3.26 8.42
CA THR A 94 9.32 -2.90 9.06
C THR A 94 9.78 -1.53 8.56
N GLY A 95 10.05 -0.60 9.48
CA GLY A 95 10.48 0.77 9.16
C GLY A 95 9.36 1.70 8.69
N LEU A 96 8.11 1.22 8.60
CA LEU A 96 6.93 2.03 8.26
C LEU A 96 6.16 2.40 9.53
N PHE A 97 5.26 3.37 9.42
CA PHE A 97 4.38 3.83 10.51
C PHE A 97 5.14 4.36 11.73
N GLY A 98 6.34 4.92 11.54
CA GLY A 98 7.20 5.41 12.63
C GLY A 98 6.61 6.62 13.38
N GLU A 99 5.76 7.39 12.72
CA GLU A 99 5.09 8.54 13.32
C GLU A 99 3.77 8.15 13.99
N LYS A 100 3.48 8.77 15.14
CA LYS A 100 2.20 8.59 15.82
C LYS A 100 1.13 9.38 15.10
N VAL A 101 0.27 8.67 14.38
CA VAL A 101 -0.88 9.24 13.65
C VAL A 101 -2.17 8.70 14.21
N LEU A 102 -3.17 9.58 14.34
CA LEU A 102 -4.54 9.19 14.68
C LEU A 102 -5.06 8.20 13.64
N HIS A 103 -5.77 7.15 14.07
CA HIS A 103 -6.33 6.11 13.20
C HIS A 103 -5.31 5.24 12.43
N SER A 104 -4.03 5.27 12.82
CA SER A 104 -3.04 4.33 12.28
C SER A 104 -3.52 2.88 12.43
N PRO A 105 -3.35 2.01 11.41
CA PRO A 105 -3.65 0.58 11.52
C PRO A 105 -2.70 -0.14 12.50
N LEU A 106 -1.58 0.50 12.85
CA LEU A 106 -0.53 -0.03 13.69
C LEU A 106 -0.20 0.89 14.85
N PHE A 107 -0.12 0.29 16.03
CA PHE A 107 0.50 0.89 17.21
C PHE A 107 1.96 0.46 17.26
N ASN A 108 2.86 1.28 16.74
CA ASN A 108 4.29 1.05 16.94
C ASN A 108 4.65 1.32 18.40
N ASP A 109 5.20 0.32 19.09
CA ASP A 109 6.05 0.62 20.22
C ASP A 109 7.30 1.35 19.68
N GLY A 110 7.92 2.21 20.49
CA GLY A 110 9.11 2.97 20.06
C GLY A 110 10.34 2.11 19.71
N ARG A 111 10.18 0.79 19.62
CA ARG A 111 11.20 -0.22 19.27
C ARG A 111 10.91 -0.88 17.92
N GLY A 112 9.90 -0.43 17.18
CA GLY A 112 9.59 -0.87 15.82
C GLY A 112 8.74 -2.14 15.75
N LYS A 113 8.18 -2.62 16.87
CA LYS A 113 7.22 -3.72 16.87
C LYS A 113 5.80 -3.15 16.96
N GLY A 114 5.08 -3.25 15.84
CA GLY A 114 3.72 -2.73 15.71
C GLY A 114 2.66 -3.75 16.12
N HIS A 115 1.79 -3.42 17.07
CA HIS A 115 0.57 -4.20 17.30
C HIS A 115 -0.57 -3.66 16.44
N GLY A 116 -1.34 -4.56 15.81
CA GLY A 116 -2.48 -4.17 15.00
C GLY A 116 -3.56 -3.52 15.85
N ALA A 117 -4.07 -2.39 15.38
CA ALA A 117 -5.22 -1.76 16.00
C ALA A 117 -6.50 -2.54 15.68
N GLN A 118 -7.45 -2.59 16.63
CA GLN A 118 -8.75 -3.23 16.43
C GLN A 118 -9.65 -2.33 15.56
N ILE A 119 -9.36 -2.31 14.27
CA ILE A 119 -9.92 -1.41 13.28
C ILE A 119 -10.31 -2.25 12.05
N TYR A 120 -11.53 -2.06 11.55
CA TYR A 120 -11.99 -2.78 10.35
C TYR A 120 -11.36 -2.22 9.06
N LEU A 121 -11.42 -0.91 8.88
CA LEU A 121 -10.83 -0.20 7.75
C LEU A 121 -10.20 1.09 8.26
N THR A 122 -9.05 1.48 7.69
CA THR A 122 -8.45 2.80 7.90
C THR A 122 -7.73 3.27 6.64
N ARG A 123 -7.55 4.59 6.51
CA ARG A 123 -6.68 5.17 5.49
C ARG A 123 -5.24 5.11 5.97
N ILE A 124 -4.36 4.70 5.08
CA ILE A 124 -2.91 4.79 5.28
C ILE A 124 -2.44 6.06 4.58
N ARG A 125 -1.53 6.82 5.21
CA ARG A 125 -0.94 8.00 4.59
C ARG A 125 -0.12 7.61 3.37
N ASP A 126 -0.02 8.51 2.40
CA ASP A 126 0.65 8.21 1.14
C ASP A 126 2.09 7.72 1.33
N THR A 127 2.87 8.31 2.24
CA THR A 127 4.26 7.88 2.49
C THR A 127 4.36 6.40 2.91
N ASP A 128 3.67 6.01 3.98
CA ASP A 128 3.67 4.63 4.49
C ASP A 128 2.90 3.68 3.55
N GLY A 129 1.85 4.18 2.89
CA GLY A 129 0.96 3.41 2.02
C GLY A 129 1.60 3.03 0.70
N ILE A 130 2.34 3.95 0.08
CA ILE A 130 3.11 3.70 -1.14
C ILE A 130 4.19 2.66 -0.89
N ALA A 131 5.01 2.85 0.15
CA ALA A 131 6.09 1.92 0.49
C ALA A 131 5.56 0.52 0.85
N LEU A 132 4.45 0.43 1.60
CA LEU A 132 3.81 -0.85 1.89
C LEU A 132 3.26 -1.52 0.62
N PHE A 133 2.63 -0.75 -0.25
CA PHE A 133 2.10 -1.25 -1.52
C PHE A 133 3.21 -1.78 -2.43
N GLU A 134 4.34 -1.09 -2.54
CA GLU A 134 5.50 -1.51 -3.33
C GLU A 134 6.04 -2.86 -2.87
N ARG A 135 6.26 -3.05 -1.56
CA ARG A 135 6.71 -4.33 -1.00
C ARG A 135 5.75 -5.47 -1.31
N ILE A 136 4.44 -5.22 -1.20
CA ILE A 136 3.42 -6.23 -1.56
C ILE A 136 3.44 -6.52 -3.06
N ALA A 137 3.57 -5.47 -3.88
CA ALA A 137 3.56 -5.58 -5.33
C ALA A 137 4.75 -6.38 -5.87
N GLU A 138 5.96 -6.17 -5.35
CA GLU A 138 7.16 -6.93 -5.70
C GLU A 138 6.96 -8.44 -5.47
N ILE A 139 6.41 -8.81 -4.31
CA ILE A 139 6.13 -10.21 -3.99
C ILE A 139 5.08 -10.78 -4.96
N LEU A 140 4.01 -10.03 -5.25
CA LEU A 140 2.98 -10.46 -6.16
C LEU A 140 3.48 -10.58 -7.61
N ASP A 141 4.43 -9.77 -8.04
CA ASP A 141 5.02 -9.87 -9.38
C ASP A 141 5.83 -11.15 -9.55
N VAL A 142 6.53 -11.58 -8.52
CA VAL A 142 7.25 -12.85 -8.51
C VAL A 142 6.27 -14.03 -8.44
N GLU A 143 5.29 -13.97 -7.54
CA GLU A 143 4.37 -15.08 -7.33
C GLU A 143 3.35 -15.25 -8.45
N GLN A 144 2.87 -14.15 -9.01
CA GLN A 144 1.74 -14.05 -9.93
C GLN A 144 1.93 -12.92 -10.97
N PRO A 145 2.89 -13.06 -11.90
CA PRO A 145 3.15 -12.05 -12.93
C PRO A 145 1.87 -11.57 -13.65
N GLY A 146 1.74 -10.27 -13.88
CA GLY A 146 0.57 -9.66 -14.53
C GLY A 146 -0.71 -9.63 -13.68
N TRP A 147 -0.58 -9.77 -12.35
CA TRP A 147 -1.73 -9.74 -11.44
C TRP A 147 -2.48 -8.41 -11.47
N LEU A 148 -1.78 -7.31 -11.73
CA LEU A 148 -2.34 -5.96 -11.72
C LEU A 148 -3.31 -5.79 -12.88
N GLU A 149 -2.89 -6.15 -14.09
CA GLU A 149 -3.70 -6.08 -15.30
C GLU A 149 -4.95 -6.94 -15.14
N ARG A 150 -4.82 -8.17 -14.63
CA ARG A 150 -5.96 -9.05 -14.36
C ARG A 150 -6.89 -8.50 -13.27
N GLY A 151 -6.33 -7.88 -12.24
CA GLY A 151 -7.09 -7.29 -11.14
C GLY A 151 -7.93 -6.09 -11.58
N ILE A 152 -7.33 -5.26 -12.44
CA ILE A 152 -7.95 -4.03 -12.98
C ILE A 152 -8.95 -4.36 -14.09
N ALA A 153 -8.55 -5.16 -15.09
CA ALA A 153 -9.30 -5.43 -16.33
C ALA A 153 -10.68 -6.05 -16.12
N ASN A 154 -10.95 -6.58 -14.92
CA ASN A 154 -12.26 -7.14 -14.63
C ASN A 154 -13.28 -6.07 -14.13
N SER A 155 -12.89 -4.83 -13.79
CA SER A 155 -13.71 -3.92 -12.95
C SER A 155 -15.00 -3.47 -13.64
N PRO A 156 -16.21 -3.71 -13.07
CA PRO A 156 -17.47 -3.36 -13.73
C PRO A 156 -17.66 -1.85 -13.91
N GLY A 157 -16.82 -1.02 -13.28
CA GLY A 157 -16.76 0.43 -13.48
C GLY A 157 -15.97 0.87 -14.72
N ASP A 158 -15.44 -0.04 -15.53
CA ASP A 158 -14.65 0.28 -16.74
C ASP A 158 -15.52 0.55 -18.00
N GLN A 159 -16.84 0.71 -17.83
CA GLN A 159 -17.73 1.21 -18.91
C GLN A 159 -17.79 2.74 -18.99
N GLY A 160 -16.89 3.45 -18.33
CA GLY A 160 -16.70 4.87 -18.52
C GLY A 160 -15.31 5.32 -18.08
N PRO A 161 -14.69 6.30 -18.77
CA PRO A 161 -13.43 6.86 -18.31
C PRO A 161 -13.62 7.42 -16.88
N PRO A 162 -12.65 7.19 -15.97
CA PRO A 162 -12.71 7.80 -14.64
C PRO A 162 -12.86 9.32 -14.80
N GLU A 163 -13.77 9.93 -14.03
CA GLU A 163 -13.87 11.38 -13.88
C GLU A 163 -12.45 11.94 -13.67
N PRO A 164 -11.93 12.75 -14.62
CA PRO A 164 -10.50 13.01 -14.76
C PRO A 164 -9.86 13.73 -13.57
N ASN A 165 -10.69 14.27 -12.65
CA ASN A 165 -10.27 15.02 -11.46
C ASN A 165 -10.73 14.40 -10.13
N SER A 166 -11.16 13.14 -10.10
CA SER A 166 -11.48 12.50 -8.82
C SER A 166 -10.21 12.14 -8.03
N PRO A 167 -10.17 12.35 -6.70
CA PRO A 167 -9.01 12.00 -5.87
C PRO A 167 -8.59 10.54 -6.05
N ALA A 168 -9.55 9.63 -6.17
CA ALA A 168 -9.31 8.21 -6.41
C ALA A 168 -8.65 7.93 -7.78
N ALA A 169 -9.04 8.64 -8.85
CA ALA A 169 -8.40 8.49 -10.16
C ALA A 169 -6.97 9.03 -10.16
N THR A 170 -6.72 10.12 -9.43
CA THR A 170 -5.40 10.72 -9.25
C THR A 170 -4.50 9.82 -8.40
N THR A 171 -4.97 9.30 -7.27
CA THR A 171 -4.21 8.36 -6.42
C THR A 171 -3.96 7.03 -7.12
N ARG A 172 -4.94 6.49 -7.86
CA ARG A 172 -4.79 5.28 -8.68
C ARG A 172 -3.76 5.49 -9.79
N LYS A 173 -3.83 6.60 -10.52
CA LYS A 173 -2.82 6.96 -11.52
C LYS A 173 -1.47 7.19 -10.86
N ALA A 174 -1.38 7.88 -9.74
CA ALA A 174 -0.12 8.16 -9.04
C ALA A 174 0.53 6.88 -8.52
N ILE A 175 -0.22 5.92 -7.95
CA ILE A 175 0.32 4.63 -7.50
C ILE A 175 0.78 3.78 -8.70
N ILE A 176 0.00 3.74 -9.79
CA ILE A 176 0.37 3.02 -11.01
C ILE A 176 1.58 3.67 -11.68
N GLN A 177 1.62 5.00 -11.78
CA GLN A 177 2.73 5.78 -12.35
C GLN A 177 3.96 5.75 -11.45
N ALA A 178 3.81 5.76 -10.13
CA ALA A 178 4.91 5.58 -9.19
C ALA A 178 5.49 4.17 -9.32
N ARG A 179 4.68 3.13 -9.52
CA ARG A 179 5.16 1.76 -9.74
C ARG A 179 5.83 1.57 -11.10
N VAL A 180 5.21 2.03 -12.18
CA VAL A 180 5.82 2.03 -13.51
C VAL A 180 7.10 2.85 -13.50
N GLY A 181 7.04 3.99 -12.81
CA GLY A 181 8.11 4.95 -12.67
C GLY A 181 9.29 4.47 -11.85
N GLN A 182 9.06 3.83 -10.70
CA GLN A 182 10.10 3.22 -9.87
C GLN A 182 10.70 1.99 -10.52
N GLY A 183 9.88 1.18 -11.21
CA GLY A 183 10.38 0.06 -12.02
C GLY A 183 11.31 0.56 -13.15
N GLN A 184 10.90 1.63 -13.84
CA GLN A 184 11.73 2.31 -14.85
C GLN A 184 12.97 2.98 -14.24
N PHE A 185 12.84 3.61 -13.08
CA PHE A 185 13.93 4.26 -12.36
C PHE A 185 14.98 3.24 -11.94
N ARG A 186 14.58 2.16 -11.27
CA ARG A 186 15.47 1.04 -10.90
C ARG A 186 16.16 0.46 -12.13
N LYS A 187 15.40 0.18 -13.19
CA LYS A 187 15.97 -0.33 -14.45
C LYS A 187 17.00 0.64 -15.04
N SER A 188 16.70 1.93 -15.04
CA SER A 188 17.62 2.98 -15.53
C SER A 188 18.89 3.04 -14.70
N LEU A 189 18.82 2.84 -13.38
CA LEU A 189 19.99 2.78 -12.51
C LEU A 189 20.81 1.51 -12.72
N LEU A 190 20.16 0.35 -12.87
CA LEU A 190 20.85 -0.90 -13.22
C LEU A 190 21.62 -0.76 -14.53
N GLU A 191 21.01 -0.13 -15.55
CA GLU A 191 21.67 0.15 -16.83
C GLU A 191 22.81 1.16 -16.67
N MET A 192 22.58 2.27 -15.97
CA MET A 192 23.58 3.33 -15.79
C MET A 192 24.82 2.85 -15.03
N TRP A 193 24.61 2.08 -13.96
CA TRP A 193 25.69 1.62 -13.07
C TRP A 193 26.21 0.22 -13.45
N GLY A 194 25.79 -0.32 -14.60
CA GLY A 194 26.23 -1.63 -15.09
C GLY A 194 25.89 -2.79 -14.15
N GLY A 195 24.80 -2.67 -13.40
CA GLY A 195 24.35 -3.66 -12.42
C GLY A 195 25.22 -3.76 -11.17
N ARG A 196 25.97 -2.71 -10.82
CA ARG A 196 26.87 -2.69 -9.66
C ARG A 196 26.57 -1.55 -8.70
N CYS A 197 26.79 -1.80 -7.41
CA CYS A 197 26.75 -0.74 -6.42
C CYS A 197 27.81 0.32 -6.73
N CYS A 198 27.42 1.59 -6.83
CA CYS A 198 28.34 2.68 -7.16
C CYS A 198 29.36 2.98 -6.05
N ALA A 199 29.06 2.59 -4.80
CA ALA A 199 29.97 2.79 -3.66
C ALA A 199 30.91 1.60 -3.40
N THR A 200 30.41 0.37 -3.57
CA THR A 200 31.13 -0.85 -3.14
C THR A 200 31.52 -1.77 -4.29
N GLY A 201 30.97 -1.58 -5.49
CA GLY A 201 31.16 -2.46 -6.63
C GLY A 201 30.38 -3.78 -6.56
N LEU A 202 29.60 -4.03 -5.49
CA LEU A 202 28.75 -5.23 -5.35
C LEU A 202 27.90 -5.43 -6.61
N ASP A 203 27.99 -6.60 -7.24
CA ASP A 203 27.41 -6.87 -8.57
C ASP A 203 26.36 -7.99 -8.54
N ILE A 204 25.64 -8.10 -7.42
CA ILE A 204 24.50 -9.01 -7.26
C ILE A 204 23.22 -8.17 -7.36
N PRO A 205 22.57 -8.06 -8.55
CA PRO A 205 21.48 -7.12 -8.77
C PRO A 205 20.30 -7.27 -7.79
N ASP A 206 20.03 -8.49 -7.36
CA ASP A 206 18.96 -8.82 -6.41
C ASP A 206 19.21 -8.23 -5.01
N LEU A 207 20.45 -7.90 -4.68
CA LEU A 207 20.82 -7.24 -3.41
C LEU A 207 20.91 -5.72 -3.54
N LEU A 208 20.84 -5.16 -4.75
CA LEU A 208 21.02 -3.73 -4.97
C LEU A 208 19.72 -2.97 -4.73
N VAL A 209 19.85 -1.76 -4.17
CA VAL A 209 18.75 -0.83 -3.89
C VAL A 209 18.90 0.40 -4.78
N ALA A 210 17.78 0.87 -5.35
CA ALA A 210 17.73 2.11 -6.11
C ALA A 210 17.36 3.26 -5.16
N SER A 211 18.36 3.94 -4.63
CA SER A 211 18.20 5.02 -3.64
C SER A 211 18.07 6.37 -4.33
N HIS A 212 17.13 7.22 -3.90
CA HIS A 212 17.04 8.61 -4.38
C HIS A 212 18.04 9.52 -3.68
N ILE A 213 18.65 10.46 -4.41
CA ILE A 213 19.54 11.49 -3.86
C ILE A 213 18.70 12.59 -3.19
N HIS A 214 17.79 13.18 -3.96
CA HIS A 214 16.73 14.04 -3.45
C HIS A 214 15.55 13.16 -3.04
N PRO A 215 15.21 13.07 -1.73
CA PRO A 215 14.27 12.09 -1.22
C PRO A 215 12.92 12.14 -1.94
N TRP A 216 12.33 10.96 -2.18
CA TRP A 216 11.08 10.81 -2.91
C TRP A 216 9.95 11.73 -2.41
N ALA A 217 9.84 11.90 -1.09
CA ALA A 217 8.82 12.73 -0.47
C ALA A 217 8.96 14.24 -0.79
N ALA A 218 10.17 14.70 -1.10
CA ALA A 218 10.48 16.09 -1.43
C ALA A 218 10.64 16.33 -2.95
N ALA A 219 10.88 15.26 -3.71
CA ALA A 219 11.07 15.31 -5.15
C ALA A 219 9.76 15.60 -5.93
N SER A 220 9.89 16.38 -7.00
CA SER A 220 8.85 16.54 -8.01
C SER A 220 8.63 15.26 -8.81
N ASP A 221 7.51 15.16 -9.53
CA ASP A 221 7.19 13.97 -10.33
C ASP A 221 8.22 13.70 -11.44
N VAL A 222 8.90 14.73 -11.94
CA VAL A 222 10.01 14.57 -12.90
C VAL A 222 11.25 14.01 -12.19
N GLU A 223 11.62 14.56 -11.04
CA GLU A 223 12.81 14.14 -10.28
C GLU A 223 12.68 12.73 -9.71
N LYS A 224 11.45 12.28 -9.42
CA LYS A 224 11.16 10.91 -8.97
C LYS A 224 11.53 9.85 -10.00
N LEU A 225 11.47 10.20 -11.27
CA LEU A 225 11.75 9.33 -12.42
C LEU A 225 13.12 9.59 -13.05
N ASP A 226 13.77 10.69 -12.67
CA ASP A 226 15.07 11.05 -13.20
C ASP A 226 16.14 10.09 -12.66
N ARG A 227 16.74 9.32 -13.56
CA ARG A 227 17.86 8.43 -13.26
C ARG A 227 19.07 9.15 -12.66
N PHE A 228 19.22 10.46 -12.86
CA PHE A 228 20.31 11.25 -12.26
C PHE A 228 20.01 11.66 -10.81
N ASN A 229 18.77 11.49 -10.36
CA ASN A 229 18.39 11.60 -8.96
C ASN A 229 18.53 10.25 -8.21
N GLY A 230 19.35 9.33 -8.72
CA GLY A 230 19.42 7.97 -8.19
C GLY A 230 20.82 7.38 -8.09
N LEU A 231 21.04 6.63 -7.02
CA LEU A 231 22.25 5.84 -6.76
C LEU A 231 21.88 4.37 -6.63
N LEU A 232 22.67 3.49 -7.23
CA LEU A 232 22.52 2.05 -7.05
C LEU A 232 23.43 1.61 -5.90
N LEU A 233 22.84 1.23 -4.76
CA LEU A 233 23.57 1.01 -3.52
C LEU A 233 23.42 -0.43 -3.01
N SER A 234 24.40 -0.88 -2.22
CA SER A 234 24.26 -2.08 -1.41
C SER A 234 23.35 -1.77 -0.20
N PRO A 235 22.69 -2.77 0.41
CA PRO A 235 21.69 -2.52 1.45
C PRO A 235 22.22 -1.72 2.65
N ALA A 236 23.48 -1.93 3.02
CA ALA A 236 24.11 -1.21 4.12
C ALA A 236 24.39 0.26 3.78
N PHE A 237 24.82 0.54 2.54
CA PHE A 237 25.08 1.90 2.07
C PHE A 237 23.78 2.68 1.89
N ASP A 238 22.77 2.06 1.28
CA ASP A 238 21.41 2.61 1.17
C ASP A 238 20.87 3.03 2.54
N ALA A 239 20.86 2.12 3.50
CA ALA A 239 20.33 2.39 4.84
C ALA A 239 21.09 3.50 5.60
N ALA A 240 22.38 3.68 5.32
CA ALA A 240 23.18 4.76 5.91
C ALA A 240 22.96 6.10 5.19
N PHE A 241 22.88 6.08 3.86
CA PHE A 241 22.69 7.25 3.01
C PHE A 241 21.29 7.86 3.20
N ASP A 242 20.24 7.04 3.19
CA ASP A 242 18.84 7.48 3.37
C ASP A 242 18.61 8.13 4.75
N LYS A 243 19.38 7.71 5.76
CA LYS A 243 19.37 8.30 7.11
C LYS A 243 20.30 9.51 7.26
N GLY A 244 21.03 9.90 6.22
CA GLY A 244 22.02 10.98 6.26
C GLY A 244 23.23 10.69 7.14
N LEU A 245 23.53 9.42 7.42
CA LEU A 245 24.73 9.01 8.18
C LEU A 245 26.00 9.08 7.31
N ILE A 246 25.82 8.91 6.00
CA ILE A 246 26.84 9.10 4.96
C ILE A 246 26.26 9.96 3.85
N SER A 247 27.10 10.57 3.03
CA SER A 247 26.69 11.34 1.86
C SER A 247 27.72 11.15 0.73
N LEU A 248 27.41 11.67 -0.46
CA LEU A 248 28.32 11.62 -1.60
C LEU A 248 28.78 13.04 -1.94
N ALA A 249 30.09 13.28 -1.87
CA ALA A 249 30.69 14.53 -2.31
C ALA A 249 30.68 14.64 -3.84
N THR A 250 30.80 15.86 -4.35
CA THR A 250 30.77 16.13 -5.80
C THR A 250 31.95 15.54 -6.57
N ASP A 251 33.03 15.18 -5.89
CA ASP A 251 34.19 14.48 -6.45
C ASP A 251 34.04 12.94 -6.44
N GLY A 252 32.92 12.43 -5.93
CA GLY A 252 32.65 10.99 -5.85
C GLY A 252 33.10 10.33 -4.54
N THR A 253 33.59 11.09 -3.56
CA THR A 253 33.99 10.56 -2.25
C THR A 253 32.77 10.34 -1.35
N TRP A 254 32.72 9.18 -0.68
CA TRP A 254 31.68 8.79 0.29
C TRP A 254 32.08 9.12 1.73
#